data_AF-A0AAD7BPU7-F1
#
_entry.id   AF-A0AAD7BPU7-F1
#
_cell.length_a   1.000
_cell.length_b   1.000
_cell.length_c   1.000
_cell.angle_alpha   90.00
_cell.angle_beta   90.00
_cell.angle_gamma   90.00
#
_symmetry.space_group_name_H-M   'P 1'
#
loop_
_entity.id
_entity.type
_entity.pdbx_description
1 polymer ?
#
loop_
_entity_poly.entity_id
_entity_poly.type
_entity_poly.pdbx_seq_one_letter_code
_entity_poly.pdbx_strand_id
1 'polypeptide(L)'
;MLLSPSFWIESLKRMEKFHMRPLPCPISTDITTLPLDKLRDIAIHAYKLRKNWASDLPRPVRVGQFDMDFEGIGQFTGILCIPGTAMIVTSGPTYFVCWDSASGEQIGACAFGDSSIAWSSWSYSPPFHSSGMFCLGISSLGRYDDNGKRAFRFDVCVVDYRNPASVKTSQTFSRSFFLPDAPWTITSVVVNEDTIGTVTRNSDGSSSLIFCRIKDGELRQMVLGAFNDSGNLRGYAIDDDLCLFSWSSHHILELVHTAVPCTGLVPSDDCGYSD
;
A
#
# COMPACT_ATOMS: atom_id res chain seq x y z
N MET A 1 3.53 39.74 15.65
CA MET A 1 4.87 39.12 15.65
C MET A 1 4.88 38.07 14.55
N LEU A 2 5.57 38.31 13.44
CA LEU A 2 5.67 37.32 12.36
C LEU A 2 6.72 36.29 12.79
N LEU A 3 6.31 35.03 12.94
CA LEU A 3 7.20 33.93 13.27
C LEU A 3 8.12 33.64 12.07
N SER A 4 9.41 33.42 12.33
CA SER A 4 10.40 33.17 11.28
C SER A 4 10.17 31.79 10.61
N PRO A 5 10.65 31.58 9.37
CA PRO A 5 10.61 30.26 8.73
C PRO A 5 11.21 29.14 9.58
N SER A 6 12.30 29.42 10.30
CA SER A 6 12.98 28.45 11.17
C SER A 6 12.08 27.89 12.27
N PHE A 7 11.21 28.73 12.86
CA PHE A 7 10.25 28.29 13.87
C PHE A 7 9.29 27.23 13.33
N TRP A 8 8.78 27.44 12.10
CA TRP A 8 7.83 26.51 11.49
C TRP A 8 8.48 25.21 11.07
N ILE A 9 9.69 25.27 10.48
CA ILE A 9 10.47 24.08 10.12
C ILE A 9 10.72 23.22 11.35
N GLU A 10 11.18 23.82 12.46
CA GLU A 10 11.43 23.08 13.69
C GLU A 10 10.15 22.46 14.26
N SER A 11 9.04 23.21 14.24
CA SER A 11 7.74 22.73 14.70
C SER A 11 7.25 21.53 13.88
N LEU A 12 7.35 21.60 12.55
CA LEU A 12 6.97 20.52 11.64
C LEU A 12 7.83 19.27 11.83
N LYS A 13 9.16 19.42 11.96
CA LYS A 13 10.07 18.30 12.25
C LYS A 13 9.75 17.63 13.59
N ARG A 14 9.39 18.41 14.62
CA ARG A 14 8.93 17.85 15.89
C ARG A 14 7.62 17.08 15.70
N MET A 15 6.64 17.63 14.98
CA MET A 15 5.37 16.93 14.72
C MET A 15 5.60 15.60 14.00
N GLU A 16 6.42 15.59 12.96
CA GLU A 16 6.78 14.38 12.21
C GLU A 16 7.40 13.32 13.12
N LYS A 17 8.39 13.71 13.96
CA LYS A 17 9.07 12.80 14.87
C LYS A 17 8.15 12.21 15.96
N PHE A 18 7.21 12.99 16.48
CA PHE A 18 6.45 12.61 17.67
C PHE A 18 5.07 12.01 17.38
N HIS A 19 4.52 12.13 16.17
CA HIS A 19 3.09 11.86 15.96
C HIS A 19 2.77 10.64 15.10
N MET A 20 3.77 9.83 14.74
CA MET A 20 3.64 8.61 13.89
C MET A 20 2.87 8.80 12.58
N ARG A 21 2.49 10.03 12.23
CA ARG A 21 1.64 10.35 11.09
C ARG A 21 2.39 11.31 10.18
N PRO A 22 2.35 11.08 8.86
CA PRO A 22 3.02 11.93 7.89
C PRO A 22 2.44 13.35 7.92
N LEU A 23 3.28 14.33 7.61
CA LEU A 23 2.83 15.70 7.40
C LEU A 23 1.87 15.76 6.19
N PRO A 24 0.96 16.76 6.13
CA PRO A 24 0.07 16.95 4.99
C PRO A 24 0.81 17.59 3.79
N CYS A 25 1.96 17.02 3.43
CA CYS A 25 2.75 17.31 2.25
C CYS A 25 3.44 16.02 1.77
N PRO A 26 3.77 15.89 0.47
CA PRO A 26 4.38 14.67 -0.05
C PRO A 26 5.66 14.33 0.74
N ILE A 27 5.89 13.03 1.01
CA ILE A 27 7.05 12.56 1.81
C ILE A 27 8.39 13.04 1.24
N SER A 28 8.48 13.19 -0.08
CA SER A 28 9.66 13.71 -0.78
C SER A 28 9.86 15.23 -0.68
N THR A 29 8.97 15.96 -0.02
CA THR A 29 9.01 17.42 0.04
C THR A 29 10.07 17.88 1.04
N ASP A 30 11.10 18.57 0.55
CA ASP A 30 12.04 19.27 1.44
C ASP A 30 11.38 20.54 2.00
N ILE A 31 10.82 20.40 3.20
CA ILE A 31 10.16 21.49 3.93
C ILE A 31 11.09 22.70 4.16
N THR A 32 12.42 22.53 4.14
CA THR A 32 13.35 23.65 4.37
C THR A 32 13.39 24.64 3.20
N THR A 33 12.90 24.22 2.03
CA THR A 33 12.86 25.04 0.81
C THR A 33 11.51 25.73 0.59
N LEU A 34 10.50 25.39 1.41
CA LEU A 34 9.14 25.90 1.22
C LEU A 34 9.01 27.37 1.68
N PRO A 35 8.20 28.18 0.97
CA PRO A 35 7.91 29.54 1.41
C PRO A 35 7.11 29.53 2.73
N LEU A 36 7.26 30.61 3.51
CA LEU A 36 6.69 30.74 4.85
C LEU A 36 5.18 30.45 4.90
N ASP A 37 4.41 30.94 3.92
CA ASP A 37 2.97 30.71 3.88
C ASP A 37 2.63 29.21 3.75
N LYS A 38 3.39 28.47 2.93
CA LYS A 38 3.19 27.02 2.78
C LYS A 38 3.55 26.27 4.05
N LEU A 39 4.62 26.65 4.73
CA LEU A 39 5.00 26.08 6.02
C LEU A 39 3.90 26.28 7.07
N ARG A 40 3.34 27.49 7.13
CA ARG A 40 2.22 27.84 8.01
C ARG A 40 1.00 26.99 7.68
N ASP A 41 0.64 26.85 6.40
CA ASP A 41 -0.53 26.08 5.97
C ASP A 41 -0.40 24.60 6.34
N ILE A 42 0.76 23.99 6.09
CA ILE A 42 1.04 22.60 6.48
C ILE A 42 0.90 22.43 8.00
N ALA A 43 1.49 23.34 8.79
CA ALA A 43 1.46 23.26 10.24
C ALA A 43 0.03 23.40 10.81
N ILE A 44 -0.74 24.36 10.29
CA ILE A 44 -2.14 24.55 10.68
C ILE A 44 -2.97 23.31 10.31
N HIS A 45 -2.76 22.76 9.11
CA HIS A 45 -3.47 21.56 8.66
C HIS A 45 -3.13 20.35 9.53
N ALA A 46 -1.84 20.10 9.79
CA ALA A 46 -1.40 19.02 10.67
C ALA A 46 -1.99 19.13 12.08
N TYR A 47 -2.00 20.35 12.65
CA TYR A 47 -2.61 20.60 13.96
C TYR A 47 -4.12 20.34 13.97
N LYS A 48 -4.85 20.81 12.96
CA LYS A 48 -6.30 20.57 12.83
C LYS A 48 -6.62 19.08 12.73
N LEU A 49 -5.87 18.34 11.90
CA LEU A 49 -6.01 16.89 11.79
C LEU A 49 -5.75 16.23 13.14
N ARG A 50 -4.64 16.53 13.81
CA ARG A 50 -4.32 15.98 15.13
C ARG A 50 -5.45 16.22 16.13
N LYS A 51 -5.97 17.45 16.19
CA LYS A 51 -7.08 17.79 17.09
C LYS A 51 -8.35 17.01 16.76
N ASN A 52 -8.67 16.85 15.48
CA ASN A 52 -9.83 16.07 15.05
C ASN A 52 -9.69 14.59 15.41
N TRP A 53 -8.52 14.00 15.18
CA TRP A 53 -8.24 12.60 15.51
C TRP A 53 -8.17 12.32 17.01
N ALA A 54 -7.84 13.33 17.82
CA ALA A 54 -7.86 13.23 19.28
C ALA A 54 -9.24 13.47 19.90
N SER A 55 -10.25 13.80 19.10
CA SER A 55 -11.64 13.94 19.55
C SER A 55 -12.27 12.57 19.75
N ASP A 56 -13.12 12.41 20.76
CA ASP A 56 -13.90 11.18 20.98
C ASP A 56 -14.79 10.83 19.78
N LEU A 57 -15.20 11.86 19.03
CA LEU A 57 -15.96 11.75 17.78
C LEU A 57 -15.25 12.56 16.69
N PRO A 58 -14.24 11.98 16.01
CA PRO A 58 -13.62 12.61 14.85
C PRO A 58 -14.66 12.88 13.78
N ARG A 59 -14.70 14.11 13.27
CA ARG A 59 -15.67 14.47 12.23
C ARG A 59 -15.02 14.30 10.86
N PRO A 60 -15.65 13.57 9.91
CA PRO A 60 -15.21 13.62 8.53
C PRO A 60 -15.39 15.05 8.04
N VAL A 61 -14.32 15.63 7.50
CA VAL A 61 -14.36 17.00 6.94
C VAL A 61 -15.18 17.00 5.65
N ARG A 62 -15.12 15.89 4.90
CA ARG A 62 -15.86 15.66 3.68
C ARG A 62 -16.02 14.16 3.47
N VAL A 63 -17.21 13.73 3.03
CA VAL A 63 -17.42 12.39 2.50
C VAL A 63 -17.19 12.47 1.01
N GLY A 64 -16.16 11.79 0.51
CA GLY A 64 -15.99 11.56 -0.92
C GLY A 64 -16.98 10.50 -1.38
N GLN A 65 -17.71 10.76 -2.46
CA GLN A 65 -18.41 9.72 -3.19
C GLN A 65 -17.57 9.43 -4.43
N PHE A 66 -17.17 8.17 -4.58
CA PHE A 66 -16.47 7.69 -5.76
C PHE A 66 -17.52 7.00 -6.62
N ASP A 67 -17.67 7.47 -7.85
CA ASP A 67 -18.52 6.79 -8.81
C ASP A 67 -17.82 5.50 -9.24
N MET A 68 -18.42 4.36 -8.87
CA MET A 68 -17.79 3.04 -9.03
C MET A 68 -18.32 2.33 -10.28
N ASP A 69 -18.88 3.06 -11.25
CA ASP A 69 -19.37 2.57 -12.56
C ASP A 69 -18.22 2.10 -13.48
N PHE A 70 -17.34 1.27 -12.95
CA PHE A 70 -16.33 0.56 -13.73
C PHE A 70 -16.82 -0.87 -13.97
N GLU A 71 -17.25 -1.13 -15.20
CA GLU A 71 -17.71 -2.46 -15.60
C GLU A 71 -16.66 -3.53 -15.27
N GLY A 72 -17.05 -4.55 -14.48
CA GLY A 72 -16.18 -5.68 -14.13
C GLY A 72 -15.35 -5.53 -12.86
N ILE A 73 -15.46 -4.41 -12.13
CA ILE A 73 -14.82 -4.21 -10.82
C ILE A 73 -15.69 -4.87 -9.73
N GLY A 74 -15.22 -6.04 -9.25
CA GLY A 74 -15.73 -6.67 -8.03
C GLY A 74 -15.30 -5.93 -6.75
N GLN A 75 -15.56 -6.53 -5.59
CA GLN A 75 -15.25 -5.98 -4.25
C GLN A 75 -13.83 -5.39 -4.15
N PHE A 76 -13.72 -4.17 -3.59
CA PHE A 76 -12.42 -3.60 -3.22
C PHE A 76 -11.85 -4.33 -2.01
N THR A 77 -10.56 -4.62 -2.07
CA THR A 77 -9.81 -5.25 -0.98
C THR A 77 -8.99 -4.24 -0.18
N GLY A 78 -8.84 -3.01 -0.68
CA GLY A 78 -8.02 -2.01 -0.02
C GLY A 78 -8.28 -0.56 -0.44
N ILE A 79 -7.98 0.35 0.49
CA ILE A 79 -7.95 1.79 0.29
C ILE A 79 -6.67 2.39 0.90
N LEU A 80 -6.04 3.31 0.18
CA LEU A 80 -4.82 3.99 0.59
C LEU A 80 -4.95 5.48 0.25
N CYS A 81 -4.74 6.34 1.25
CA CYS A 81 -4.58 7.76 1.03
C CYS A 81 -3.09 8.07 0.83
N ILE A 82 -2.74 8.68 -0.29
CA ILE A 82 -1.34 8.97 -0.61
C ILE A 82 -0.89 10.20 0.19
N PRO A 83 0.04 10.04 1.16
CA PRO A 83 0.34 11.11 2.10
C PRO A 83 0.74 12.41 1.40
N GLY A 84 0.12 13.51 1.85
CA GLY A 84 0.40 14.84 1.33
C GLY A 84 -0.18 15.17 -0.03
N THR A 85 -1.05 14.32 -0.56
CA THR A 85 -1.76 14.55 -1.81
C THR A 85 -3.27 14.46 -1.59
N ALA A 86 -4.06 14.92 -2.56
CA ALA A 86 -5.50 14.67 -2.60
C ALA A 86 -5.83 13.30 -3.21
N MET A 87 -4.86 12.42 -3.44
CA MET A 87 -5.06 11.17 -4.15
C MET A 87 -5.42 10.03 -3.19
N ILE A 88 -6.43 9.26 -3.60
CA ILE A 88 -6.81 7.99 -2.97
C ILE A 88 -6.56 6.89 -4.00
N VAL A 89 -6.00 5.78 -3.55
CA VAL A 89 -5.86 4.57 -4.34
C VAL A 89 -6.79 3.52 -3.74
N THR A 90 -7.65 2.94 -4.56
CA THR A 90 -8.38 1.73 -4.20
C THR A 90 -7.85 0.55 -5.00
N SER A 91 -7.80 -0.63 -4.39
CA SER A 91 -7.34 -1.84 -5.04
C SER A 91 -8.40 -2.92 -5.03
N GLY A 92 -8.47 -3.67 -6.11
CA GLY A 92 -9.12 -4.97 -6.18
C GLY A 92 -8.12 -6.06 -6.57
N PRO A 93 -8.56 -7.31 -6.70
CA PRO A 93 -7.68 -8.44 -6.96
C PRO A 93 -6.84 -8.30 -8.25
N THR A 94 -7.45 -7.73 -9.28
CA THR A 94 -6.89 -7.60 -10.63
C THR A 94 -6.73 -6.15 -11.05
N TYR A 95 -6.84 -5.16 -10.16
CA TYR A 95 -6.76 -3.76 -10.57
C TYR A 95 -6.47 -2.83 -9.40
N PHE A 96 -6.06 -1.61 -9.72
CA PHE A 96 -6.21 -0.48 -8.82
C PHE A 96 -6.75 0.74 -9.58
N VAL A 97 -7.37 1.64 -8.83
CA VAL A 97 -7.91 2.91 -9.34
C VAL A 97 -7.37 4.04 -8.47
N CYS A 98 -6.92 5.11 -9.11
CA CYS A 98 -6.54 6.36 -8.48
C CYS A 98 -7.68 7.37 -8.62
N TRP A 99 -8.03 7.99 -7.51
CA TRP A 99 -9.12 8.95 -7.38
C TRP A 99 -8.59 10.27 -6.89
N ASP A 100 -9.15 11.36 -7.39
CA ASP A 100 -9.04 12.65 -6.72
C ASP A 100 -10.06 12.72 -5.59
N SER A 101 -9.60 12.84 -4.34
CA SER A 101 -10.48 12.92 -3.17
C SER A 101 -11.31 14.20 -3.09
N ALA A 102 -10.95 15.24 -3.86
CA ALA A 102 -11.66 16.51 -3.88
C ALA A 102 -12.76 16.58 -4.95
N SER A 103 -12.63 15.93 -6.10
CA SER A 103 -13.72 15.82 -7.08
C SER A 103 -14.49 14.50 -6.95
N GLY A 104 -13.86 13.44 -6.42
CA GLY A 104 -14.38 12.08 -6.48
C GLY A 104 -14.14 11.41 -7.83
N GLU A 105 -13.52 12.12 -8.78
CA GLU A 105 -13.28 11.62 -10.12
C GLU A 105 -12.09 10.65 -10.16
N GLN A 106 -12.19 9.68 -11.05
CA GLN A 106 -11.09 8.82 -11.40
C GLN A 106 -10.04 9.61 -12.19
N ILE A 107 -8.79 9.55 -11.74
CA ILE A 107 -7.64 10.24 -12.36
C ILE A 107 -6.61 9.27 -12.95
N GLY A 108 -6.76 7.96 -12.70
CA GLY A 108 -5.94 6.90 -13.27
C GLY A 108 -6.44 5.51 -12.86
N ALA A 109 -6.07 4.48 -13.60
CA ALA A 109 -6.32 3.09 -13.24
C ALA A 109 -5.28 2.16 -13.87
N CYS A 110 -5.14 0.96 -13.34
CA CYS A 110 -4.32 -0.08 -13.94
C CYS A 110 -4.93 -1.44 -13.64
N ALA A 111 -4.97 -2.32 -14.65
CA ALA A 111 -5.51 -3.67 -14.54
C ALA A 111 -4.41 -4.72 -14.73
N PHE A 112 -4.50 -5.82 -13.97
CA PHE A 112 -3.54 -6.90 -13.81
C PHE A 112 -4.18 -8.22 -14.20
N GLY A 113 -4.40 -8.42 -15.50
CA GLY A 113 -4.77 -9.73 -16.05
C GLY A 113 -5.94 -10.42 -15.34
N ASP A 114 -6.00 -11.75 -15.51
CA ASP A 114 -7.25 -12.50 -15.53
C ASP A 114 -7.98 -12.62 -14.17
N SER A 115 -9.31 -12.55 -14.26
CA SER A 115 -10.39 -12.57 -13.26
C SER A 115 -10.43 -13.76 -12.28
N SER A 116 -9.43 -14.64 -12.32
CA SER A 116 -9.40 -15.90 -11.55
C SER A 116 -8.72 -15.79 -10.18
N ILE A 117 -8.44 -14.57 -9.72
CA ILE A 117 -7.73 -14.29 -8.47
C ILE A 117 -8.70 -14.42 -7.29
N ALA A 118 -8.39 -15.34 -6.37
CA ALA A 118 -9.21 -15.57 -5.19
C ALA A 118 -8.89 -14.59 -4.05
N TRP A 119 -7.65 -14.08 -4.02
CA TRP A 119 -7.20 -13.19 -2.96
C TRP A 119 -6.02 -12.33 -3.40
N SER A 120 -5.94 -11.11 -2.85
CA SER A 120 -4.86 -10.17 -3.11
C SER A 120 -4.43 -9.44 -1.84
N SER A 121 -3.13 -9.28 -1.67
CA SER A 121 -2.52 -8.36 -0.71
C SER A 121 -1.73 -7.31 -1.49
N TRP A 122 -1.50 -6.15 -0.89
CA TRP A 122 -0.88 -5.02 -1.59
C TRP A 122 -0.12 -4.15 -0.62
N SER A 123 0.87 -3.43 -1.16
CA SER A 123 1.70 -2.50 -0.40
C SER A 123 2.19 -1.37 -1.29
N TYR A 124 2.57 -0.26 -0.66
CA TYR A 124 3.03 0.92 -1.36
C TYR A 124 4.37 1.38 -0.79
N SER A 125 5.25 1.86 -1.66
CA SER A 125 6.51 2.47 -1.26
C SER A 125 6.72 3.79 -1.97
N PRO A 126 6.68 4.91 -1.22
CA PRO A 126 7.14 6.21 -1.67
C PRO A 126 8.53 6.56 -1.10
N PRO A 127 9.35 7.34 -1.83
CA PRO A 127 9.27 7.63 -3.26
C PRO A 127 9.91 6.51 -4.10
N PHE A 128 9.37 6.27 -5.30
CA PHE A 128 10.05 5.44 -6.30
C PHE A 128 10.91 6.34 -7.19
N HIS A 129 12.24 6.29 -7.05
CA HIS A 129 13.24 7.08 -7.79
C HIS A 129 13.17 8.63 -7.69
N SER A 130 11.99 9.24 -7.51
CA SER A 130 11.82 10.71 -7.52
C SER A 130 10.53 11.20 -6.85
N SER A 131 10.50 12.48 -6.48
CA SER A 131 9.30 13.15 -5.97
C SER A 131 8.15 13.11 -6.99
N GLY A 132 6.93 12.82 -6.54
CA GLY A 132 5.77 12.71 -7.41
C GLY A 132 5.58 11.31 -8.05
N MET A 133 6.33 10.30 -7.59
CA MET A 133 6.17 8.91 -8.01
C MET A 133 6.12 7.97 -6.80
N PHE A 134 5.34 6.91 -6.89
CA PHE A 134 5.34 5.82 -5.92
C PHE A 134 5.14 4.47 -6.62
N CYS A 135 5.54 3.40 -5.92
CA CYS A 135 5.28 2.04 -6.36
C CYS A 135 4.14 1.42 -5.58
N LEU A 136 3.30 0.67 -6.29
CA LEU A 136 2.31 -0.25 -5.75
C LEU A 136 2.75 -1.67 -6.09
N GLY A 137 2.99 -2.49 -5.07
CA GLY A 137 3.16 -3.92 -5.21
C GLY A 137 1.83 -4.60 -4.92
N ILE A 138 1.38 -5.44 -5.81
CA ILE A 138 0.20 -6.28 -5.63
C ILE A 138 0.66 -7.72 -5.72
N SER A 139 0.25 -8.50 -4.74
CA SER A 139 0.40 -9.93 -4.74
C SER A 139 -0.98 -10.56 -4.84
N SER A 140 -1.14 -11.48 -5.78
CA SER A 140 -2.37 -12.19 -6.01
C SER A 140 -2.16 -13.69 -5.98
N LEU A 141 -3.14 -14.41 -5.42
CA LEU A 141 -3.20 -15.86 -5.49
C LEU A 141 -4.21 -16.26 -6.56
N GLY A 142 -3.70 -16.78 -7.68
CA GLY A 142 -4.49 -17.29 -8.79
C GLY A 142 -5.00 -18.71 -8.57
N ARG A 143 -5.81 -19.19 -9.52
CA ARG A 143 -6.27 -20.59 -9.57
C ARG A 143 -5.10 -21.57 -9.68
N TYR A 144 -5.43 -22.82 -9.37
CA TYR A 144 -4.58 -23.95 -9.67
C TYR A 144 -4.28 -24.01 -11.18
N ASP A 145 -3.04 -24.29 -11.55
CA ASP A 145 -2.69 -24.68 -12.91
C ASP A 145 -3.35 -26.01 -13.30
N ASP A 146 -3.16 -26.44 -14.54
CA ASP A 146 -3.69 -27.73 -15.03
C ASP A 146 -3.21 -28.93 -14.19
N ASN A 147 -2.17 -28.76 -13.37
CA ASN A 147 -1.61 -29.77 -12.47
C ASN A 147 -2.10 -29.62 -11.01
N GLY A 148 -3.05 -28.74 -10.72
CA GLY A 148 -3.53 -28.55 -9.36
C GLY A 148 -2.59 -27.73 -8.48
N LYS A 149 -1.65 -26.94 -9.03
CA LYS A 149 -0.71 -26.10 -8.28
C LYS A 149 -1.11 -24.64 -8.28
N ARG A 150 -1.12 -24.00 -7.11
CA ARG A 150 -1.48 -22.57 -7.02
C ARG A 150 -0.39 -21.70 -7.66
N ALA A 151 -0.80 -20.89 -8.63
CA ALA A 151 0.03 -19.82 -9.14
C ALA A 151 -0.12 -18.59 -8.25
N PHE A 152 0.99 -18.13 -7.70
CA PHE A 152 1.12 -16.87 -7.03
C PHE A 152 1.62 -15.83 -8.05
N ARG A 153 1.06 -14.62 -8.09
CA ARG A 153 1.47 -13.57 -9.03
C ARG A 153 1.85 -12.30 -8.29
N PHE A 154 2.94 -11.67 -8.73
CA PHE A 154 3.32 -10.33 -8.33
C PHE A 154 3.18 -9.37 -9.49
N ASP A 155 2.59 -8.22 -9.23
CA ASP A 155 2.54 -7.09 -10.13
C ASP A 155 3.10 -5.86 -9.41
N VAL A 156 4.03 -5.14 -10.06
CA VAL A 156 4.49 -3.83 -9.58
C VAL A 156 4.04 -2.78 -10.57
N CYS A 157 3.44 -1.73 -10.02
CA CYS A 157 3.04 -0.57 -10.78
C CYS A 157 3.70 0.67 -10.26
N VAL A 158 4.22 1.45 -11.20
CA VAL A 158 4.67 2.80 -10.94
C VAL A 158 3.52 3.73 -11.23
N VAL A 159 3.22 4.58 -10.25
CA VAL A 159 2.24 5.64 -10.36
C VAL A 159 2.97 6.97 -10.36
N ASP A 160 2.89 7.68 -11.47
CA ASP A 160 3.45 9.02 -11.65
C ASP A 160 2.32 10.04 -11.54
N TYR A 161 2.34 10.79 -10.45
CA TYR A 161 1.36 11.80 -10.09
C TYR A 161 1.95 13.22 -10.12
N ARG A 162 3.10 13.40 -10.79
CA ARG A 162 3.71 14.74 -10.97
C ARG A 162 2.76 15.72 -11.66
N ASN A 163 1.81 15.22 -12.46
CA ASN A 163 0.68 15.98 -12.95
C ASN A 163 -0.61 15.52 -12.23
N PRO A 164 -1.14 16.28 -11.25
CA PRO A 164 -2.36 15.91 -10.54
C PRO A 164 -3.59 15.77 -11.45
N ALA A 165 -3.61 16.45 -12.60
CA ALA A 165 -4.72 16.37 -13.56
C ALA A 165 -4.65 15.11 -14.45
N SER A 166 -3.53 14.38 -14.44
CA SER A 166 -3.35 13.17 -15.24
C SER A 166 -2.30 12.27 -14.60
N VAL A 167 -2.78 11.30 -13.83
CA VAL A 167 -1.92 10.29 -13.20
C VAL A 167 -1.59 9.23 -14.23
N LYS A 168 -0.30 8.99 -14.45
CA LYS A 168 0.16 7.92 -15.33
C LYS A 168 0.45 6.68 -14.49
N THR A 169 -0.17 5.59 -14.87
CA THR A 169 0.04 4.28 -14.27
C THR A 169 0.78 3.41 -15.28
N SER A 170 1.78 2.67 -14.81
CA SER A 170 2.50 1.72 -15.67
C SER A 170 2.87 0.47 -14.88
N GLN A 171 2.45 -0.68 -15.39
CA GLN A 171 2.91 -1.97 -14.88
C GLN A 171 4.36 -2.15 -15.32
N THR A 172 5.28 -2.16 -14.37
CA THR A 172 6.73 -2.28 -14.62
C THR A 172 7.24 -3.69 -14.40
N PHE A 173 6.51 -4.48 -13.61
CA PHE A 173 6.84 -5.86 -13.34
C PHE A 173 5.58 -6.70 -13.23
N SER A 174 5.61 -7.89 -13.82
CA SER A 174 4.57 -8.89 -13.67
C SER A 174 5.18 -10.28 -13.75
N ARG A 175 4.94 -11.12 -12.74
CA ARG A 175 5.44 -12.49 -12.76
C ARG A 175 4.62 -13.43 -11.90
N SER A 176 4.41 -14.62 -12.43
CA SER A 176 3.84 -15.75 -11.69
C SER A 176 4.93 -16.69 -11.17
N PHE A 177 4.68 -17.24 -9.99
CA PHE A 177 5.50 -18.17 -9.23
C PHE A 177 4.62 -19.34 -8.83
N PHE A 178 5.16 -20.55 -8.89
CA PHE A 178 4.46 -21.73 -8.39
C PHE A 178 5.05 -22.07 -7.04
N LEU A 179 4.20 -22.04 -6.02
CA LEU A 179 4.61 -22.42 -4.67
C LEU A 179 4.56 -23.95 -4.54
N PRO A 180 5.46 -24.56 -3.75
CA PRO A 180 5.32 -25.97 -3.36
C PRO A 180 3.98 -26.17 -2.64
N ASP A 181 3.46 -27.41 -2.64
CA ASP A 181 2.08 -27.82 -2.29
C ASP A 181 1.55 -27.47 -0.87
N ALA A 182 2.20 -26.59 -0.11
CA ALA A 182 1.69 -26.17 1.19
C ALA A 182 0.63 -25.04 1.06
N PRO A 183 -0.33 -24.97 1.99
CA PRO A 183 -1.37 -23.93 1.99
C PRO A 183 -0.79 -22.63 2.54
N TRP A 184 -0.28 -21.78 1.65
CA TRP A 184 0.34 -20.52 2.04
C TRP A 184 -0.71 -19.42 2.00
N THR A 185 -0.80 -18.65 3.07
CA THR A 185 -1.54 -17.38 3.08
C THR A 185 -0.55 -16.22 2.98
N ILE A 186 -0.68 -15.43 1.93
CA ILE A 186 -0.01 -14.14 1.64
C ILE A 186 -0.38 -13.07 2.67
N THR A 187 0.23 -13.07 3.84
CA THR A 187 -0.15 -12.12 4.89
C THR A 187 0.32 -10.69 4.63
N SER A 188 1.37 -10.50 3.84
CA SER A 188 1.83 -9.15 3.48
C SER A 188 2.53 -9.11 2.12
N VAL A 189 2.59 -7.93 1.52
CA VAL A 189 3.38 -7.64 0.33
C VAL A 189 4.34 -6.53 0.68
N VAL A 190 5.57 -6.64 0.22
CA VAL A 190 6.57 -5.60 0.35
C VAL A 190 6.86 -5.10 -1.05
N VAL A 191 6.88 -3.79 -1.25
CA VAL A 191 7.44 -3.21 -2.47
C VAL A 191 8.45 -2.14 -2.10
N ASN A 192 9.53 -2.05 -2.86
CA ASN A 192 10.50 -0.98 -2.80
C ASN A 192 11.09 -0.77 -4.21
N GLU A 193 11.97 0.22 -4.36
CA GLU A 193 12.57 0.59 -5.63
C GLU A 193 13.20 -0.57 -6.39
N ASP A 194 13.91 -1.45 -5.70
CA ASP A 194 14.64 -2.56 -6.30
C ASP A 194 14.24 -3.94 -5.74
N THR A 195 13.18 -4.01 -4.95
CA THR A 195 12.73 -5.26 -4.34
C THR A 195 11.21 -5.35 -4.27
N ILE A 196 10.68 -6.52 -4.58
CA ILE A 196 9.32 -6.91 -4.22
C ILE A 196 9.37 -8.19 -3.41
N GLY A 197 8.50 -8.33 -2.42
CA GLY A 197 8.38 -9.57 -1.67
C GLY A 197 6.99 -9.79 -1.12
N THR A 198 6.80 -10.96 -0.54
CA THR A 198 5.61 -11.31 0.24
C THR A 198 6.03 -12.05 1.48
N VAL A 199 5.34 -11.75 2.58
CA VAL A 199 5.34 -12.60 3.76
C VAL A 199 4.21 -13.60 3.60
N THR A 200 4.52 -14.87 3.74
CA THR A 200 3.53 -15.95 3.74
C THR A 200 3.52 -16.66 5.07
N ARG A 201 2.34 -17.06 5.53
CA ARG A 201 2.18 -17.96 6.68
C ARG A 201 1.95 -19.38 6.20
N ASN A 202 2.73 -20.30 6.74
CA ASN A 202 2.64 -21.73 6.49
C ASN A 202 1.58 -22.38 7.39
N SER A 203 1.17 -23.61 7.07
CA SER A 203 0.19 -24.37 7.88
C SER A 203 0.65 -24.66 9.30
N ASP A 204 1.95 -24.74 9.53
CA ASP A 204 2.55 -24.94 10.86
C ASP A 204 2.64 -23.64 11.68
N GLY A 205 2.11 -22.53 11.15
CA GLY A 205 2.13 -21.22 11.76
C GLY A 205 3.42 -20.43 11.53
N SER A 206 4.46 -21.05 10.95
CA SER A 206 5.70 -20.37 10.61
C SER A 206 5.50 -19.36 9.48
N SER A 207 6.32 -18.31 9.46
CA SER A 207 6.30 -17.30 8.39
C SER A 207 7.52 -17.45 7.49
N SER A 208 7.29 -17.35 6.18
CA SER A 208 8.34 -17.35 5.16
C SER A 208 8.33 -16.02 4.43
N LEU A 209 9.50 -15.56 3.99
CA LEU A 209 9.60 -14.42 3.09
C LEU A 209 10.01 -14.90 1.71
N ILE A 210 9.24 -14.51 0.70
CA ILE A 210 9.62 -14.65 -0.69
C ILE A 210 9.95 -13.26 -1.19
N PHE A 211 11.17 -13.04 -1.66
CA PHE A 211 11.51 -11.75 -2.26
C PHE A 211 12.24 -11.92 -3.58
N CYS A 212 12.06 -10.92 -4.43
CA CYS A 212 12.61 -10.81 -5.76
C CYS A 212 13.29 -9.46 -5.89
N ARG A 213 14.55 -9.47 -6.33
CA ARG A 213 15.26 -8.24 -6.70
C ARG A 213 14.90 -7.83 -8.12
N ILE A 214 14.48 -6.58 -8.27
CA ILE A 214 14.26 -5.92 -9.55
C ILE A 214 15.51 -5.11 -9.84
N LYS A 215 16.22 -5.46 -10.92
CA LYS A 215 17.35 -4.66 -11.40
C LYS A 215 17.21 -4.47 -12.90
N ASP A 216 17.17 -3.23 -13.35
CA ASP A 216 16.99 -2.86 -14.75
C ASP A 216 15.67 -3.42 -15.35
N GLY A 217 14.62 -3.53 -14.53
CA GLY A 217 13.34 -4.14 -14.90
C GLY A 217 13.36 -5.69 -14.97
N GLU A 218 14.51 -6.32 -14.73
CA GLU A 218 14.65 -7.77 -14.76
C GLU A 218 14.82 -8.38 -13.35
N LEU A 219 14.23 -9.57 -13.17
CA LEU A 219 14.33 -10.32 -11.93
C LEU A 219 15.67 -11.06 -11.88
N ARG A 220 16.57 -10.62 -11.00
CA ARG A 220 17.92 -11.20 -10.91
C ARG A 220 18.01 -12.39 -9.95
N GLN A 221 17.19 -12.40 -8.90
CA GLN A 221 17.28 -13.41 -7.86
C GLN A 221 15.95 -13.52 -7.12
N MET A 222 15.41 -14.73 -7.05
CA MET A 222 14.37 -15.11 -6.11
C MET A 222 15.06 -15.77 -4.94
N VAL A 223 14.80 -15.28 -3.74
CA VAL A 223 15.27 -15.91 -2.51
C VAL A 223 14.03 -16.38 -1.79
N LEU A 224 13.92 -17.70 -1.67
CA LEU A 224 13.00 -18.36 -0.79
C LEU A 224 13.78 -18.70 0.47
N GLY A 225 13.43 -18.10 1.60
CA GLY A 225 14.10 -18.39 2.86
C GLY A 225 13.19 -18.21 4.04
N ALA A 226 13.37 -19.05 5.05
CA ALA A 226 12.99 -18.66 6.39
C ALA A 226 13.74 -17.36 6.75
N PHE A 227 13.15 -16.52 7.61
CA PHE A 227 13.68 -15.20 7.98
C PHE A 227 15.16 -15.19 8.44
N ASN A 228 15.74 -16.34 8.74
CA ASN A 228 17.10 -16.52 9.27
C ASN A 228 18.14 -17.12 8.29
N ASP A 229 17.76 -17.50 7.06
CA ASP A 229 18.61 -18.37 6.22
C ASP A 229 19.38 -17.68 5.09
N SER A 230 19.23 -16.37 4.87
CA SER A 230 19.98 -15.66 3.82
C SER A 230 20.82 -14.52 4.39
N GLY A 231 22.13 -14.52 4.13
CA GLY A 231 23.09 -13.60 4.77
C GLY A 231 22.85 -12.10 4.55
N ASN A 232 21.98 -11.72 3.60
CA ASN A 232 21.66 -10.34 3.24
C ASN A 232 20.24 -9.91 3.62
N LEU A 233 19.38 -10.83 4.07
CA LEU A 233 18.05 -10.53 4.59
C LEU A 233 18.02 -10.97 6.05
N ARG A 234 17.85 -10.03 6.96
CA ARG A 234 17.56 -10.34 8.36
C ARG A 234 16.14 -9.91 8.64
N GLY A 235 15.27 -10.82 9.00
CA GLY A 235 14.01 -10.41 9.59
C GLY A 235 13.68 -11.16 10.87
N TYR A 236 12.76 -10.59 11.60
CA TYR A 236 12.22 -11.15 12.82
C TYR A 236 10.74 -10.81 12.89
N ALA A 237 9.92 -11.80 13.17
CA ALA A 237 8.58 -11.56 13.66
C ALA A 237 8.72 -10.97 15.06
N ILE A 238 8.16 -9.78 15.28
CA ILE A 238 8.09 -9.13 16.59
C ILE A 238 6.95 -9.78 17.39
N ASP A 239 5.84 -10.04 16.71
CA ASP A 239 4.66 -10.75 17.20
C ASP A 239 3.92 -11.41 16.01
N ASP A 240 2.70 -11.91 16.24
CA ASP A 240 1.87 -12.56 15.21
C ASP A 240 1.47 -11.64 14.04
N ASP A 241 1.53 -10.31 14.22
CA ASP A 241 1.02 -9.30 13.30
C ASP A 241 2.09 -8.29 12.83
N LEU A 242 3.33 -8.42 13.29
CA LEU A 242 4.41 -7.49 12.95
C LEU A 242 5.69 -8.22 12.59
N CYS A 243 6.20 -7.94 11.38
CA CYS A 243 7.50 -8.42 10.93
C CYS A 243 8.41 -7.23 10.64
N LEU A 244 9.61 -7.23 11.23
CA LEU A 244 10.69 -6.37 10.74
C LEU A 244 11.57 -7.19 9.83
N PHE A 245 11.93 -6.64 8.68
CA PHE A 245 13.04 -7.17 7.90
C PHE A 245 13.96 -6.06 7.43
N SER A 246 15.22 -6.43 7.23
CA SER A 246 16.25 -5.55 6.73
C SER A 246 16.98 -6.24 5.61
N TRP A 247 17.21 -5.49 4.54
CA TRP A 247 17.93 -5.96 3.36
C TRP A 247 18.93 -4.90 2.92
N SER A 248 20.20 -5.30 2.75
CA SER A 248 21.28 -4.40 2.32
C SER A 248 21.31 -3.05 3.10
N SER A 249 21.13 -3.11 4.42
CA SER A 249 21.05 -1.94 5.33
C SER A 249 19.81 -1.04 5.19
N HIS A 250 18.83 -1.40 4.35
CA HIS A 250 17.51 -0.80 4.37
C HIS A 250 16.67 -1.50 5.44
N HIS A 251 16.12 -0.75 6.38
CA HIS A 251 15.18 -1.26 7.38
C HIS A 251 13.76 -1.07 6.86
N ILE A 252 13.02 -2.17 6.70
CA ILE A 252 11.63 -2.14 6.28
C ILE A 252 10.80 -2.69 7.45
N LEU A 253 9.98 -1.81 8.02
CA LEU A 253 9.01 -2.16 9.04
C LEU A 253 7.67 -2.34 8.37
N GLU A 254 7.13 -3.55 8.44
CA GLU A 254 5.84 -3.84 7.84
C GLU A 254 4.92 -4.51 8.84
N LEU A 255 3.74 -3.89 8.99
CA LEU A 255 2.65 -4.49 9.73
C LEU A 255 2.08 -5.62 8.86
N VAL A 256 2.17 -6.84 9.36
CA VAL A 256 1.53 -7.98 8.74
C VAL A 256 0.05 -7.89 9.05
N HIS A 257 -0.72 -7.33 8.13
CA HIS A 257 -2.17 -7.40 8.24
C HIS A 257 -2.58 -8.85 7.98
N THR A 258 -2.86 -9.59 9.05
CA THR A 258 -3.66 -10.80 8.95
C THR A 258 -5.01 -10.41 8.36
N ALA A 259 -5.18 -10.57 7.04
CA ALA A 259 -6.47 -10.38 6.42
C ALA A 259 -7.42 -11.37 7.09
N VAL A 260 -8.38 -10.83 7.83
CA VAL A 260 -9.52 -11.61 8.29
C VAL A 260 -10.19 -12.12 7.00
N PRO A 261 -10.32 -13.44 6.82
CA PRO A 261 -11.06 -13.94 5.68
C PRO A 261 -12.46 -13.33 5.72
N CYS A 262 -12.90 -12.70 4.63
CA CYS A 262 -14.28 -12.30 4.42
C CYS A 262 -15.16 -13.55 4.22
N THR A 263 -15.10 -14.51 5.14
CA THR A 263 -16.04 -15.61 5.26
C THR A 263 -17.09 -15.19 6.28
N GLY A 264 -18.04 -14.35 5.85
CA GLY A 264 -19.07 -13.85 6.77
C GLY A 264 -20.22 -13.03 6.17
N LEU A 265 -20.30 -12.88 4.85
CA LEU A 265 -21.49 -12.32 4.21
C LEU A 265 -22.04 -13.34 3.20
N VAL A 266 -22.62 -14.41 3.74
CA VAL A 266 -23.69 -15.12 3.04
C VAL A 266 -24.89 -14.18 3.09
N PRO A 267 -25.52 -13.80 1.97
CA PRO A 267 -26.80 -13.12 2.02
C PRO A 267 -27.79 -14.08 2.69
N SER A 268 -28.32 -13.71 3.86
CA SER A 268 -29.49 -14.39 4.38
C SER A 268 -30.68 -13.96 3.51
N ASP A 269 -31.17 -14.87 2.67
CA ASP A 269 -32.40 -14.76 1.88
C ASP A 269 -33.66 -14.79 2.76
N ASP A 270 -33.67 -14.06 3.88
CA ASP A 270 -34.81 -13.96 4.80
C ASP A 270 -35.05 -12.49 5.15
N CYS A 271 -35.64 -11.77 4.20
CA CYS A 271 -36.50 -10.63 4.49
C CYS A 271 -37.87 -10.92 3.88
N GLY A 272 -38.61 -11.81 4.55
CA GLY A 272 -40.03 -11.96 4.34
C GLY A 272 -40.73 -10.64 4.69
N TYR A 273 -41.24 -9.96 3.67
CA TYR A 273 -42.32 -9.00 3.83
C TYR A 273 -43.61 -9.80 3.97
N SER A 274 -44.18 -9.82 5.17
CA SER A 274 -45.61 -10.05 5.35
C SER A 274 -46.30 -8.70 5.44
N ASP A 275 -47.36 -8.55 4.65
CA ASP A 275 -48.29 -7.43 4.60
C ASP A 275 -48.83 -6.97 5.96
#